data_AF-A0A2P9H7G7-F1
#
_entry.id   AF-A0A2P9H7G7-F1
#
_cell.length_a   1.000
_cell.length_b   1.000
_cell.length_c   1.000
_cell.angle_alpha   90.00
_cell.angle_beta   90.00
_cell.angle_gamma   90.00
#
_symmetry.space_group_name_H-M   'P 1'
#
loop_
_entity.id
_entity.type
_entity.pdbx_description
1 polymer ?
#
loop_
_entity_poly.entity_id
_entity_poly.type
_entity_poly.pdbx_seq_one_letter_code
_entity_poly.pdbx_strand_id
1 'polypeptide(L)'
;MKSCKEPRHVLDNPASPVYSSDVTLLYLDCSERTIMPVEGTKYAGVFASGNPIEKFQEPVAPEEFIKVVPGTAGEVWLEKACRAVGDDAR
;
A
#
# COMPACT_ATOMS: atom_id res chain seq x y z
N MET A 1 -2.55 47.42 -20.16
CA MET A 1 -2.07 46.06 -19.87
C MET A 1 -1.61 46.03 -18.42
N LYS A 2 -2.39 45.45 -17.50
CA LYS A 2 -2.10 45.47 -16.06
C LYS A 2 -1.49 44.14 -15.61
N SER A 3 -0.29 44.25 -15.05
CA SER A 3 0.27 43.50 -13.92
C SER A 3 0.30 41.98 -14.02
N CYS A 4 1.48 41.44 -14.31
CA CYS A 4 1.87 40.10 -13.85
C CYS A 4 1.92 40.15 -12.32
N LYS A 5 0.85 39.69 -11.67
CA LYS A 5 0.85 39.45 -10.23
C LYS A 5 2.02 38.54 -9.88
N GLU A 6 2.80 38.97 -8.90
CA GLU A 6 3.87 38.20 -8.27
C GLU A 6 3.41 36.77 -7.96
N PRO A 7 4.31 35.77 -8.04
CA PRO A 7 4.00 34.44 -7.55
C PRO A 7 3.69 34.57 -6.06
N ARG A 8 2.45 34.25 -5.68
CA ARG A 8 2.10 34.11 -4.26
C ARG A 8 3.06 33.09 -3.68
N HIS A 9 3.89 33.54 -2.73
CA HIS A 9 4.57 32.67 -1.80
C HIS A 9 3.51 31.74 -1.17
N VAL A 10 3.49 30.48 -1.60
CA VAL A 10 2.86 29.39 -0.85
C VAL A 10 3.89 28.96 0.18
N LEU A 11 4.11 29.84 1.15
CA LEU A 11 4.63 29.47 2.47
C LEU A 11 3.37 29.28 3.33
N ASP A 12 3.33 28.22 4.14
CA ASP A 12 2.27 27.87 5.10
C ASP A 12 1.32 26.72 4.73
N ASN A 13 1.87 25.63 4.17
CA ASN A 13 1.41 24.32 4.62
C ASN A 13 2.63 23.39 4.66
N PRO A 14 3.09 22.89 5.82
CA PRO A 14 4.09 21.83 5.82
C PRO A 14 3.43 20.67 5.08
N ALA A 15 3.90 20.42 3.86
CA ALA A 15 3.45 19.32 3.04
C ALA A 15 3.44 18.07 3.93
N SER A 16 2.28 17.42 4.06
CA SER A 16 2.17 16.08 4.64
C SER A 16 3.38 15.26 4.18
N PRO A 17 4.01 14.48 5.07
CA PRO A 17 5.31 13.88 4.78
C PRO A 17 5.28 13.22 3.41
N VAL A 18 6.12 13.71 2.50
CA VAL A 18 6.25 13.15 1.15
C VAL A 18 6.89 11.79 1.33
N TYR A 19 6.08 10.73 1.24
CA TYR A 19 6.57 9.36 1.20
C TYR A 19 6.82 8.95 -0.25
N SER A 20 7.86 8.15 -0.48
CA SER A 20 8.24 7.68 -1.81
C SER A 20 8.00 6.19 -2.01
N SER A 21 7.74 5.45 -0.93
CA SER A 21 7.29 4.07 -1.00
C SER A 21 6.51 3.66 0.25
N ASP A 22 5.70 2.63 0.07
CA ASP A 22 4.97 1.94 1.12
C ASP A 22 5.26 0.43 1.06
N VAL A 23 5.27 -0.20 2.23
CA VAL A 23 5.27 -1.66 2.36
C VAL A 23 4.01 -2.03 3.11
N THR A 24 3.22 -2.91 2.51
CA THR A 24 1.99 -3.40 3.11
C THR A 24 2.10 -4.90 3.36
N LEU A 25 1.83 -5.33 4.58
CA LEU A 25 1.66 -6.74 4.94
C LEU A 25 0.23 -7.16 4.64
N LEU A 26 0.08 -8.25 3.88
CA LEU A 26 -1.19 -8.77 3.41
C LEU A 26 -1.42 -10.18 3.95
N TYR A 27 -2.62 -10.46 4.43
CA TYR A 27 -3.15 -11.81 4.53
C TYR A 27 -3.92 -12.16 3.26
N LEU A 28 -3.80 -13.41 2.83
CA LEU A 28 -4.32 -13.92 1.57
C LEU A 28 -5.09 -15.22 1.86
N ASP A 29 -6.35 -15.30 1.42
CA ASP A 29 -7.12 -16.55 1.42
C ASP A 29 -7.24 -17.07 -0.01
N CYS A 30 -6.55 -18.17 -0.28
CA CYS A 30 -6.51 -18.78 -1.61
C CYS A 30 -7.82 -19.49 -1.99
N SER A 31 -8.57 -20.00 -1.00
CA SER A 31 -9.86 -20.67 -1.23
C SER A 31 -10.94 -19.69 -1.61
N GLU A 32 -11.06 -18.60 -0.85
CA GLU A 32 -12.10 -17.59 -1.01
C GLU A 32 -11.70 -16.46 -1.96
N ARG A 33 -10.42 -16.44 -2.39
CA ARG A 33 -9.79 -15.39 -3.21
C ARG A 33 -9.98 -14.00 -2.60
N THR A 34 -9.65 -13.87 -1.31
CA THR A 34 -9.72 -12.61 -0.58
C THR A 34 -8.35 -12.15 -0.11
N ILE A 35 -8.22 -10.84 0.11
CA ILE A 35 -7.02 -10.20 0.65
C ILE A 35 -7.39 -9.27 1.80
N MET A 36 -6.51 -9.16 2.79
CA MET A 36 -6.66 -8.22 3.89
C MET A 36 -5.32 -7.50 4.15
N PRO A 37 -5.25 -6.16 4.04
CA PRO A 37 -4.12 -5.41 4.55
C PRO A 37 -4.13 -5.36 6.07
N VAL A 38 -3.01 -5.69 6.70
CA VAL A 38 -2.89 -5.82 8.17
C VAL A 38 -1.94 -4.79 8.76
N GLU A 39 -0.87 -4.48 8.04
CA GLU A 39 0.12 -3.51 8.49
C GLU A 39 0.63 -2.73 7.28
N GLY A 40 0.90 -1.45 7.47
CA GLY A 40 1.62 -0.66 6.49
C GLY A 40 2.72 0.17 7.12
N THR A 41 3.85 0.25 6.43
CA THR A 41 4.96 1.13 6.78
C THR A 41 5.28 2.05 5.60
N LYS A 42 5.29 3.36 5.84
CA LYS A 42 5.69 4.37 4.85
C LYS A 42 7.16 4.73 5.02
N TYR A 43 7.83 4.97 3.89
CA TYR A 43 9.23 5.36 3.83
C TYR A 43 9.41 6.62 2.99
N ALA A 44 10.33 7.48 3.42
CA ALA A 44 10.72 8.66 2.63
C ALA A 44 11.52 8.26 1.38
N GLY A 45 12.29 7.16 1.45
CA GLY A 45 13.05 6.60 0.32
C GLY A 45 12.21 5.67 -0.57
N VAL A 46 12.71 5.40 -1.78
CA VAL A 46 12.14 4.38 -2.68
C VAL A 46 12.48 2.98 -2.19
N PHE A 47 11.66 1.98 -2.54
CA PHE A 47 11.86 0.57 -2.17
C PHE A 47 12.10 0.34 -0.67
N ALA A 48 11.31 0.99 0.18
CA ALA A 48 11.40 0.87 1.64
C ALA A 48 12.77 1.23 2.23
N SER A 49 13.50 2.15 1.59
CA SER A 49 14.83 2.55 2.04
C SER A 49 14.77 3.66 3.10
N GLY A 50 15.73 3.61 4.03
CA GLY A 50 15.87 4.57 5.12
C GLY A 50 15.00 4.24 6.33
N ASN A 51 14.81 5.23 7.20
CA ASN A 51 13.98 5.08 8.39
C ASN A 51 12.49 5.17 8.02
N PRO A 52 11.63 4.37 8.68
CA PRO A 52 10.19 4.48 8.50
C PRO A 52 9.71 5.84 9.04
N ILE A 53 8.81 6.48 8.28
CA ILE A 53 8.18 7.77 8.65
C ILE A 53 6.84 7.57 9.34
N GLU A 54 6.14 6.48 9.01
CA GLU A 54 4.84 6.17 9.57
C GLU A 54 4.65 4.64 9.58
N LYS A 55 4.02 4.15 10.63
CA LYS A 55 3.56 2.76 10.74
C LYS A 55 2.11 2.77 11.17
N PHE A 56 1.32 1.91 10.55
CA PHE A 56 -0.05 1.66 10.97
C PHE A 56 -0.31 0.17 10.95
N GLN A 57 -1.19 -0.26 11.83
CA GLN A 57 -1.65 -1.63 11.94
C GLN A 57 -3.16 -1.62 12.03
N GLU A 58 -3.80 -2.36 11.15
CA GLU A 58 -5.23 -2.56 11.16
C GLU A 58 -5.56 -3.80 12.00
N PRO A 59 -6.65 -3.78 12.78
CA PRO A 59 -7.11 -4.96 13.49
C PRO A 59 -7.48 -6.06 12.48
N VAL A 60 -7.04 -7.30 12.73
CA VAL A 60 -7.38 -8.44 11.88
C VAL A 60 -8.80 -8.90 12.22
N ALA A 61 -9.73 -8.75 11.27
CA ALA A 61 -11.11 -9.16 11.42
C ALA A 61 -11.61 -9.82 10.11
N PRO A 62 -12.38 -10.93 10.18
CA PRO A 62 -12.87 -11.64 8.99
C PRO A 62 -13.65 -10.77 7.99
N GLU A 63 -14.37 -9.77 8.47
CA GLU A 63 -15.17 -8.83 7.67
C GLU A 63 -14.34 -7.86 6.82
N GLU A 64 -13.06 -7.66 7.16
CA GLU A 64 -12.13 -6.77 6.45
C GLU A 64 -11.46 -7.46 5.25
N PHE A 65 -11.73 -8.76 5.03
CA PHE A 65 -11.25 -9.46 3.86
C PHE A 65 -12.02 -9.02 2.62
N ILE A 66 -11.29 -8.43 1.68
CA ILE A 66 -11.84 -7.91 0.43
C ILE A 66 -11.67 -8.97 -0.66
N LYS A 67 -12.75 -9.25 -1.41
CA LYS A 67 -12.67 -10.13 -2.59
C LYS A 67 -11.77 -9.51 -3.64
N VAL A 68 -10.84 -10.32 -4.15
CA VAL A 68 -9.98 -9.93 -5.26
C VAL A 68 -10.79 -9.81 -6.54
N VAL A 69 -10.66 -8.67 -7.20
CA VAL A 69 -11.30 -8.41 -8.49
C VAL A 69 -10.38 -8.90 -9.62
N PRO A 70 -10.89 -9.67 -10.59
CA PRO A 70 -10.10 -10.11 -11.73
C PRO A 70 -9.50 -8.96 -12.55
N GLY A 71 -8.31 -9.15 -13.10
CA GLY A 71 -7.54 -8.17 -13.86
C GLY A 71 -6.84 -7.11 -13.01
N THR A 72 -6.91 -7.19 -11.69
CA THR A 72 -6.21 -6.26 -10.79
C THR A 72 -4.82 -6.76 -10.40
N ALA A 73 -3.96 -5.85 -9.91
CA ALA A 73 -2.69 -6.24 -9.31
C ALA A 73 -2.89 -7.24 -8.14
N GLY A 74 -3.99 -7.11 -7.39
CA GLY A 74 -4.34 -8.03 -6.31
C GLY A 74 -4.53 -9.47 -6.79
N GLU A 75 -5.09 -9.68 -7.99
CA GLU A 75 -5.19 -11.02 -8.59
C GLU A 75 -3.84 -11.61 -8.91
N VAL A 76 -2.96 -10.83 -9.55
CA VAL A 76 -1.60 -11.29 -9.90
C VAL A 76 -0.81 -11.68 -8.65
N TRP A 77 -0.91 -10.88 -7.59
CA TRP A 77 -0.26 -11.17 -6.31
C TRP A 77 -0.82 -12.41 -5.63
N LEU A 78 -2.15 -12.52 -5.57
CA LEU A 78 -2.84 -13.69 -4.99
C LEU A 78 -2.44 -14.97 -5.73
N GLU A 79 -2.49 -14.97 -7.06
CA GLU A 79 -2.13 -16.15 -7.86
C GLU A 79 -0.67 -16.56 -7.66
N LYS A 80 0.25 -15.59 -7.63
CA LYS A 80 1.67 -15.86 -7.41
C LYS A 80 1.91 -16.48 -6.03
N ALA A 81 1.27 -15.94 -4.99
CA ALA A 81 1.39 -16.46 -3.63
C ALA A 81 0.76 -17.85 -3.49
N CYS A 82 -0.47 -18.04 -3.99
CA CYS A 82 -1.20 -19.29 -3.86
C CYS A 82 -0.58 -20.45 -4.66
N ARG A 83 0.03 -20.17 -5.81
CA ARG A 83 0.80 -21.19 -6.55
C ARG A 83 2.04 -21.64 -5.76
N ALA A 84 2.81 -20.70 -5.21
CA ALA A 84 3.99 -21.03 -4.42
C ALA A 84 3.66 -21.93 -3.21
N VAL A 85 2.57 -21.63 -2.51
CA VAL A 85 2.11 -22.44 -1.37
C VAL A 85 1.55 -23.80 -1.81
N GLY A 86 0.86 -23.85 -2.96
CA GLY A 86 0.29 -25.09 -3.50
C GLY A 86 1.33 -26.07 -4.05
N ASP A 87 2.46 -25.57 -4.55
CA ASP A 87 3.55 -26.40 -5.06
C ASP A 87 4.40 -27.02 -3.93
N ASP A 88 4.51 -26.37 -2.78
CA ASP A 88 5.20 -26.90 -1.59
C ASP A 88 4.38 -27.95 -0.80
N ALA A 89 3.09 -28.12 -1.13
CA ALA A 89 2.19 -29.09 -0.51
C ALA A 89 2.13 -30.45 -1.23
N ARG A 90 2.98 -30.67 -2.26
CA ARG A 90 3.10 -31.92 -3.03
C ARG A 90 4.46 -32.57 -2.83
#